data_AF-A0A1T4SPN0-F1
#
_entry.id   AF-A0A1T4SPN0-F1
#
_cell.length_a   1.000
_cell.length_b   1.000
_cell.length_c   1.000
_cell.angle_alpha   90.00
_cell.angle_beta   90.00
_cell.angle_gamma   90.00
#
_symmetry.space_group_name_H-M   'P 1'
#
loop_
_entity.id
_entity.type
_entity.pdbx_description
1 polymer ?
#
loop_
_entity_poly.entity_id
_entity_poly.type
_entity_poly.pdbx_seq_one_letter_code
_entity_poly.pdbx_strand_id
1 'polypeptide(L)' 'MADRTSARLFGKIFTLLAKNPTDEHKEIAKEIYGFTDDYVFSKYQMCVDEELILLGLARKGIRDDYPEDGEVVIYHGE' A
#
# COMPACT_ATOMS: atom_id res chain seq x y z
N MET A 1 -7.97 -0.41 -18.21
CA MET A 1 -8.59 -0.67 -16.91
C MET A 1 -8.21 -2.09 -16.53
N ALA A 2 -7.35 -2.28 -15.53
CA ALA A 2 -7.03 -3.63 -15.07
C ALA A 2 -8.25 -4.27 -14.39
N ASP A 3 -8.40 -5.58 -14.54
CA ASP A 3 -9.45 -6.33 -13.84
C ASP A 3 -9.18 -6.30 -12.32
N ARG A 4 -10.23 -6.14 -11.50
CA ARG A 4 -10.15 -6.21 -10.03
C ARG A 4 -9.42 -7.46 -9.54
N THR A 5 -9.53 -8.56 -10.29
CA THR A 5 -8.86 -9.82 -9.98
C THR A 5 -7.34 -9.69 -10.09
N SER A 6 -6.84 -9.04 -11.14
CA SER A 6 -5.42 -8.79 -11.35
C SER A 6 -4.86 -7.83 -10.29
N ALA A 7 -5.61 -6.78 -9.95
CA ALA A 7 -5.21 -5.84 -8.90
C ALA A 7 -5.08 -6.52 -7.53
N ARG A 8 -6.03 -7.39 -7.17
CA ARG A 8 -5.97 -8.19 -5.93
C ARG A 8 -4.83 -9.20 -5.93
N LEU A 9 -4.56 -9.83 -7.07
CA LEU A 9 -3.42 -10.76 -7.20
C LEU A 9 -2.10 -10.03 -6.98
N PHE A 10 -1.96 -8.84 -7.57
CA PHE A 10 -0.79 -7.98 -7.35
C PHE A 10 -0.66 -7.57 -5.88
N GLY A 11 -1.78 -7.27 -5.21
CA GLY A 11 -1.82 -7.01 -3.76
C GLY A 11 -1.22 -8.13 -2.90
N LYS A 12 -1.29 -9.40 -3.35
CA LYS A 12 -0.69 -10.53 -2.60
C LYS A 12 0.83 -10.44 -2.46
N ILE A 13 1.51 -9.72 -3.35
CA ILE A 13 2.95 -9.49 -3.23
C ILE A 13 3.24 -8.70 -1.95
N PHE A 14 2.48 -7.64 -1.69
CA PHE A 14 2.58 -6.85 -0.47
C PHE A 14 2.28 -7.70 0.76
N THR A 15 1.30 -8.61 0.69
CA THR A 15 1.01 -9.53 1.81
C THR A 15 2.20 -10.43 2.12
N LEU A 16 2.95 -10.88 1.11
CA LEU A 16 4.15 -11.69 1.32
C LEU A 16 5.29 -10.89 1.93
N LEU A 17 5.52 -9.67 1.46
CA LEU A 17 6.56 -8.77 1.98
C LEU A 17 6.27 -8.37 3.44
N ALA A 18 5.02 -8.05 3.74
CA ALA A 18 4.57 -7.64 5.07
C ALA A 18 4.64 -8.73 6.14
N LYS A 19 4.72 -10.02 5.77
CA LYS A 19 4.87 -11.12 6.74
C LYS A 19 6.20 -11.10 7.49
N ASN A 20 7.24 -10.53 6.89
CA ASN A 20 8.55 -10.39 7.49
C ASN A 20 9.14 -9.03 7.08
N PRO A 21 8.69 -7.92 7.69
CA PRO A 21 9.10 -6.59 7.25
C PRO A 21 10.59 -6.38 7.54
N THR A 22 11.37 -6.23 6.48
CA THR A 22 12.79 -5.85 6.50
C THR A 22 12.98 -4.57 5.68
N ASP A 23 14.12 -3.90 5.86
CA ASP A 23 14.45 -2.71 5.05
C ASP A 23 14.48 -3.07 3.54
N GLU A 24 15.00 -4.25 3.19
CA GLU A 24 14.98 -4.76 1.81
C GLU A 24 13.55 -4.94 1.29
N HIS A 25 12.67 -5.59 2.05
CA HIS A 25 11.28 -5.78 1.64
C HIS A 25 10.52 -4.46 1.52
N LYS A 26 10.88 -3.46 2.34
CA LYS A 26 10.32 -2.12 2.26
C LYS A 26 10.71 -1.43 0.95
N GLU A 27 11.99 -1.50 0.56
CA GLU A 27 12.46 -0.92 -0.69
C GLU A 27 11.85 -1.63 -1.91
N ILE A 28 11.76 -2.97 -1.88
CA ILE A 28 11.04 -3.73 -2.92
C ILE A 28 9.59 -3.29 -3.01
N ALA A 29 8.90 -3.14 -1.88
CA ALA A 29 7.51 -2.70 -1.87
C ALA A 29 7.33 -1.29 -2.44
N LYS A 30 8.27 -0.35 -2.18
CA LYS A 30 8.25 0.99 -2.79
C LYS A 30 8.38 0.92 -4.31
N GLU A 31 9.34 0.14 -4.81
CA GLU A 31 9.57 -0.01 -6.25
C GLU A 31 8.34 -0.59 -6.96
N ILE A 32 7.81 -1.69 -6.41
CA ILE A 32 6.60 -2.35 -6.92
C ILE A 32 5.38 -1.42 -6.88
N TYR A 33 5.22 -0.64 -5.81
CA TYR A 33 4.13 0.31 -5.69
C TYR A 33 4.26 1.44 -6.72
N GLY A 34 5.47 1.88 -7.05
CA GLY A 34 5.73 2.85 -8.12
C GLY A 34 5.26 2.36 -9.49
N PHE A 35 5.47 1.08 -9.81
CA PHE A 35 5.01 0.51 -11.09
C PHE A 35 3.49 0.47 -11.24
N THR A 36 2.71 0.61 -10.16
CA THR A 36 1.23 0.56 -10.26
C THR A 36 0.65 1.65 -11.16
N ASP A 37 1.34 2.81 -11.22
CA ASP A 37 0.94 3.93 -12.07
C ASP A 37 1.12 3.60 -13.57
N ASP A 38 2.09 2.76 -13.94
CA ASP A 38 2.37 2.34 -15.32
C ASP A 38 1.35 1.33 -15.86
N TYR A 39 0.75 0.51 -14.99
CA TYR A 39 -0.14 -0.60 -15.37
C TYR A 39 -1.63 -0.30 -15.21
N VAL A 40 -2.00 0.96 -14.95
CA VAL A 40 -3.40 1.39 -14.72
C VAL A 40 -4.06 0.57 -13.60
N PHE A 41 -3.28 0.21 -12.58
CA PHE A 41 -3.82 -0.39 -11.37
C PHE A 41 -4.34 0.73 -10.47
N SER A 42 -5.62 0.65 -10.11
CA SER A 42 -6.12 1.52 -9.06
C SER A 42 -5.53 1.05 -7.72
N LYS A 43 -4.73 1.91 -7.07
CA LYS A 43 -4.15 1.66 -5.74
C LYS A 43 -5.22 1.21 -4.72
N TYR A 44 -6.42 1.78 -4.80
CA TYR A 44 -7.59 1.37 -4.00
C TYR A 44 -8.09 -0.06 -4.27
N GLN A 45 -7.91 -0.58 -5.49
CA GLN A 45 -8.37 -1.92 -5.86
C GLN A 45 -7.39 -3.02 -5.47
N MET A 46 -6.16 -2.67 -5.11
CA MET A 46 -5.16 -3.62 -4.63
C MET A 46 -5.43 -4.05 -3.19
N CYS A 47 -6.12 -3.22 -2.39
CA CYS A 47 -6.44 -3.47 -0.99
C CYS A 47 -5.19 -3.80 -0.14
N VAL A 48 -4.15 -2.96 -0.24
CA VAL A 48 -2.83 -3.19 0.38
C VAL A 48 -2.51 -2.26 1.55
N ASP A 49 -3.51 -1.53 2.07
CA ASP A 49 -3.30 -0.48 3.07
C ASP A 49 -2.70 -1.04 4.37
N GLU A 50 -3.16 -2.21 4.82
CA GLU A 50 -2.64 -2.88 6.01
C GLU A 50 -1.19 -3.33 5.82
N GLU A 51 -0.87 -3.91 4.67
CA GLU A 51 0.47 -4.33 4.32
C GLU A 51 1.45 -3.16 4.26
N LEU A 52 1.04 -2.04 3.67
CA LEU A 52 1.85 -0.82 3.63
C LEU A 52 2.09 -0.26 5.03
N ILE A 53 1.11 -0.35 5.94
CA ILE A 53 1.30 0.02 7.35
C ILE A 53 2.32 -0.91 8.03
N LEU A 54 2.19 -2.23 7.83
CA LEU A 54 3.11 -3.23 8.40
C LEU A 54 4.55 -3.05 7.90
N LEU A 55 4.73 -2.66 6.65
CA LEU A 55 6.04 -2.33 6.04
C LEU A 55 6.57 -0.95 6.47
N GLY A 56 5.81 -0.19 7.26
CA GLY A 56 6.17 1.17 7.67
C GLY A 56 6.23 2.17 6.51
N LEU A 57 5.43 1.92 5.46
CA LEU A 57 5.25 2.76 4.28
C LEU A 57 3.95 3.59 4.33
N ALA A 58 3.05 3.27 5.25
CA ALA A 58 1.84 4.03 5.52
C ALA A 58 1.57 4.12 7.02
N ARG A 59 0.73 5.07 7.45
CA ARG A 59 0.24 5.13 8.83
C ARG A 59 -1.26 5.45 8.82
N LYS A 60 -1.99 4.88 9.77
CA LYS A 60 -3.33 5.38 10.10
C LYS A 60 -3.16 6.78 10.69
N GLY A 61 -3.64 7.78 9.96
CA GLY A 61 -3.74 9.14 10.46
C GLY A 61 -5.14 9.35 11.04
N ILE A 62 -5.25 10.24 12.00
CA ILE A 62 -6.53 10.87 12.28
C ILE A 62 -6.40 12.27 11.71
N ARG A 63 -7.32 12.61 10.81
CA ARG A 63 -7.38 13.95 10.24
C ARG A 63 -7.99 14.86 11.31
N ASP A 64 -7.27 15.91 11.70
CA ASP A 64 -7.73 16.85 12.75
C ASP A 64 -9.06 17.51 12.37
N ASP A 65 -9.38 17.58 11.07
CA ASP A 65 -10.64 18.08 10.53
C ASP A 65 -11.80 17.07 10.60
N TYR A 66 -11.53 15.77 10.77
CA TYR A 66 -12.52 14.69 10.88
C TYR A 66 -12.03 13.57 11.81
N PRO A 67 -12.09 13.77 13.13
CA PRO A 67 -11.46 12.87 14.10
C PRO A 67 -12.15 11.52 14.25
N GLU A 68 -13.41 11.40 13.80
CA GLU A 68 -14.28 10.26 14.10
C GLU A 68 -14.07 9.05 13.17
N ASP A 69 -13.58 9.29 11.95
CA ASP A 69 -13.47 8.25 10.89
C ASP A 69 -12.04 7.80 10.55
N GLY A 70 -10.99 8.49 11.05
CA GLY A 70 -9.58 8.08 10.92
C GLY A 70 -9.13 7.67 9.50
N GLU A 71 -8.65 8.62 8.69
CA GLU A 71 -8.19 8.32 7.32
C GLU A 71 -6.80 7.65 7.31
N VAL A 72 -6.62 6.54 6.60
CA VAL A 72 -5.29 5.96 6.37
C VAL A 72 -4.49 6.91 5.47
N VAL A 73 -3.42 7.52 6.00
CA VAL A 73 -2.56 8.42 5.23
C VAL A 73 -1.27 7.68 4.85
N ILE A 74 -1.12 7.39 3.56
CA ILE A 74 0.11 6.84 3.01
C ILE A 74 1.13 7.98 2.90
N TYR A 75 2.07 8.06 3.85
CA TYR A 75 3.21 8.94 3.72
C TYR A 75 4.23 8.27 2.79
N HIS A 76 4.37 8.77 1.57
CA HIS A 76 5.58 8.54 0.79
C HIS A 76 6.72 9.22 1.55
N GLY A 77 7.41 8.45 2.40
CA GLY A 77 8.64 8.91 3.04
C GLY A 77 9.63 9.29 1.95
N GLU A 78 10.18 10.50 2.06
CA GLU A 78 11.21 11.09 1.19
C GLU A 78 12.34 10.10 0.86
#